data_AF-A0A069RPT6-F1
#
_entry.id   AF-A0A069RPT6-F1
#
_cell.length_a   1.000
_cell.length_b   1.000
_cell.length_c   1.000
_cell.angle_alpha   90.00
_cell.angle_beta   90.00
_cell.angle_gamma   90.00
#
_symmetry.space_group_name_H-M   'P 1'
#
loop_
_entity.id
_entity.type
_entity.pdbx_description
1 polymer ?
#
loop_
_entity_poly.entity_id
_entity_poly.type
_entity_poly.pdbx_seq_one_letter_code
_entity_poly.pdbx_strand_id
1 'polypeptide(L)'
;MKKSLIKILRETTLLSMLAFCLWALSAAAAESSGSISSISKDFFMGNGYMDTGASNIVAAIYLDYRLLDSIFESSLLLVTIAGVLHISKSEDSID
;
A
#
# COMPACT_ATOMS: atom_id res chain seq x y z
N MET A 1 -27.46 8.36 28.23
CA MET A 1 -26.09 8.19 28.77
C MET A 1 -25.31 7.02 28.16
N LYS A 2 -25.84 5.77 28.12
CA LYS A 2 -25.08 4.58 27.67
C LYS A 2 -24.52 4.63 26.24
N LYS A 3 -25.24 5.24 25.28
CA LYS A 3 -24.78 5.39 23.87
C LYS A 3 -23.53 6.28 23.73
N SER A 4 -23.42 7.32 24.55
CA SER A 4 -22.23 8.19 24.58
C SER A 4 -21.01 7.42 25.12
N LEU A 5 -21.22 6.60 26.15
CA LEU A 5 -20.18 5.77 26.75
C LEU A 5 -19.60 4.74 25.76
N ILE A 6 -20.45 4.09 24.96
CA ILE A 6 -20.03 3.13 23.92
C ILE A 6 -19.27 3.82 22.78
N LYS A 7 -19.71 5.02 22.39
CA LYS A 7 -19.01 5.83 21.37
C LYS A 7 -17.60 6.21 21.84
N ILE A 8 -17.49 6.68 23.08
CA ILE A 8 -16.20 7.04 23.72
C ILE A 8 -15.30 5.80 23.84
N LEU A 9 -15.86 4.64 24.22
CA LEU A 9 -15.09 3.40 24.34
C LEU A 9 -14.50 2.93 23.00
N ARG A 10 -15.27 3.05 21.91
CA ARG A 10 -14.79 2.72 20.55
C ARG A 10 -13.67 3.67 20.12
N GLU A 11 -13.87 4.96 20.34
CA GLU A 11 -12.90 6.00 19.99
C GLU A 11 -11.60 5.84 20.79
N THR A 12 -11.66 5.52 22.09
CA THR A 12 -10.46 5.25 22.89
C THR A 12 -9.75 3.96 22.48
N THR A 13 -10.49 2.90 22.10
CA THR A 13 -9.85 1.69 21.53
C THR A 13 -9.16 1.95 20.19
N LEU A 14 -9.76 2.76 19.31
CA LEU A 14 -9.15 3.12 18.03
C LEU A 14 -7.90 4.00 18.23
N LEU A 15 -7.98 4.97 19.15
CA LEU A 15 -6.84 5.81 19.53
C LEU A 15 -5.70 4.99 20.13
N SER A 16 -6.01 4.02 20.99
CA SER A 16 -5.01 3.12 21.57
C SER A 16 -4.34 2.25 20.51
N MET A 17 -5.11 1.70 19.57
CA MET A 17 -4.59 0.89 18.47
C MET A 17 -3.71 1.73 17.53
N LEU A 18 -4.13 2.95 17.21
CA LEU A 18 -3.34 3.89 16.40
C LEU A 18 -2.03 4.28 17.10
N ALA A 19 -2.08 4.60 18.39
CA ALA A 19 -0.89 4.95 19.17
C ALA A 19 0.12 3.80 19.23
N PHE A 20 -0.36 2.56 19.40
CA PHE A 20 0.48 1.37 19.36
C PHE A 20 1.11 1.17 17.97
N CYS A 21 0.34 1.36 16.91
CA CYS A 21 0.81 1.23 15.53
C CYS A 21 1.89 2.28 15.21
N LEU A 22 1.69 3.53 15.64
CA LEU A 22 2.66 4.62 15.50
C LEU A 22 3.93 4.38 16.31
N TRP A 23 3.79 3.88 17.54
CA TRP A 23 4.95 3.51 18.36
C TRP A 23 5.77 2.40 17.71
N ALA A 24 5.12 1.32 17.25
CA ALA A 24 5.77 0.22 16.56
C ALA A 24 6.47 0.68 15.27
N LEU A 25 5.83 1.57 14.50
CA LEU A 25 6.42 2.17 13.30
C LEU A 25 7.66 3.01 13.64
N SER A 26 7.61 3.82 14.71
CA SER A 26 8.75 4.63 15.12
C SER A 26 9.94 3.79 15.58
N ALA A 27 9.69 2.67 16.28
CA ALA A 27 10.73 1.72 16.68
C ALA A 27 11.37 1.04 15.46
N ALA A 28 10.56 0.59 14.50
CA ALA A 28 11.05 0.03 13.24
C ALA A 28 11.84 1.05 12.41
N ALA A 29 11.40 2.32 12.40
CA ALA A 29 12.09 3.39 11.69
C ALA A 29 13.43 3.76 12.34
N ALA A 30 13.54 3.72 13.67
CA ALA A 30 14.78 3.97 14.39
C ALA A 30 15.88 2.93 14.07
N GLU A 31 15.49 1.67 13.87
CA GLU A 31 16.37 0.58 13.43
C GLU A 31 16.94 0.79 12.01
N SER A 32 16.24 1.56 11.16
CA SER A 32 16.66 1.83 9.77
C SER A 32 17.86 2.78 9.62
N SER A 33 18.39 3.30 10.73
CA SER A 33 19.57 4.19 10.73
C SER A 33 20.91 3.45 10.55
N GLY A 34 20.90 2.12 10.46
CA GLY A 34 22.06 1.33 10.07
C GLY A 34 22.20 1.27 8.55
N SER A 35 23.25 1.90 8.01
CA SER A 35 23.81 1.78 6.65
C SER A 35 22.86 1.20 5.60
N ILE A 36 22.30 2.05 4.71
CA ILE A 36 21.54 1.60 3.54
C ILE A 36 22.39 0.55 2.81
N SER A 37 22.06 -0.73 3.03
CA SER A 37 22.84 -1.82 2.47
C SER A 37 22.58 -1.79 0.97
N SER A 38 23.58 -1.35 0.20
CA SER A 38 23.50 -1.38 -1.27
C SER A 38 23.29 -2.79 -1.80
N ILE A 39 23.46 -3.81 -0.96
CA ILE A 39 23.25 -5.24 -1.24
C ILE A 39 22.00 -5.50 -2.09
N SER A 40 20.82 -5.00 -1.68
CA SER A 40 19.59 -5.24 -2.45
C SER A 40 19.61 -4.53 -3.80
N LYS A 41 20.12 -3.30 -3.85
CA LYS A 41 20.27 -2.52 -5.09
C LYS A 41 21.25 -3.20 -6.04
N ASP A 42 22.40 -3.62 -5.54
CA ASP A 42 23.47 -4.28 -6.30
C ASP A 42 22.99 -5.65 -6.80
N PHE A 43 22.18 -6.37 -6.00
CA PHE A 43 21.53 -7.60 -6.41
C PHE A 43 20.60 -7.41 -7.62
N PHE A 44 19.70 -6.42 -7.56
CA PHE A 44 18.79 -6.14 -8.68
C PHE A 44 19.56 -5.65 -9.91
N MET A 45 20.54 -4.76 -9.72
CA MET A 45 21.36 -4.25 -10.82
C MET A 45 22.18 -5.33 -11.51
N GLY A 46 22.70 -6.31 -10.76
CA GLY A 46 23.51 -7.40 -11.29
C GLY A 46 22.69 -8.53 -11.93
N ASN A 47 21.56 -8.90 -11.32
CA ASN A 47 20.80 -10.10 -11.72
C ASN A 47 19.50 -9.79 -12.46
N GLY A 48 18.98 -8.56 -12.40
CA GLY A 48 17.64 -8.25 -12.91
C GLY A 48 17.44 -8.57 -14.39
N TYR A 49 18.45 -8.35 -15.25
CA TYR A 49 18.36 -8.75 -16.66
C TYR A 49 18.40 -10.28 -16.84
N MET A 50 19.23 -10.98 -16.06
CA MET A 50 19.38 -12.43 -16.15
C MET A 50 18.14 -13.16 -15.65
N ASP A 51 17.53 -12.65 -14.58
CA ASP A 51 16.38 -13.28 -13.93
C ASP A 51 15.07 -13.03 -14.71
N THR A 52 14.90 -11.81 -15.25
CA THR A 52 13.60 -11.36 -15.81
C THR A 52 13.62 -11.14 -17.33
N GLY A 53 14.81 -11.08 -17.93
CA GLY A 53 14.99 -10.71 -19.35
C GLY A 53 14.73 -9.24 -19.67
N ALA A 54 14.33 -8.42 -18.70
CA ALA A 54 14.00 -7.01 -18.92
C ALA A 54 15.25 -6.12 -18.84
N SER A 55 15.51 -5.35 -19.90
CA SER A 55 16.62 -4.38 -19.92
C SER A 55 16.39 -3.17 -19.01
N ASN A 56 15.14 -2.87 -18.69
CA ASN A 56 14.80 -1.81 -17.74
C ASN A 56 14.60 -2.42 -16.36
N ILE A 57 15.53 -2.12 -15.45
CA ILE A 57 15.51 -2.67 -14.10
C ILE A 57 14.26 -2.25 -13.31
N VAL A 58 13.71 -1.06 -13.58
CA VAL A 58 12.49 -0.59 -12.92
C VAL A 58 11.29 -1.44 -13.36
N ALA A 59 11.22 -1.78 -14.66
CA ALA A 59 10.18 -2.67 -15.18
C ALA A 59 10.34 -4.10 -14.63
N ALA A 60 11.57 -4.61 -14.53
CA ALA A 60 11.87 -5.90 -13.90
C ALA A 60 11.38 -5.94 -12.44
N ILE A 61 11.57 -4.86 -11.69
CA ILE A 61 11.13 -4.78 -10.29
C ILE A 61 9.59 -4.77 -10.21
N TYR A 62 8.90 -3.92 -10.97
CA TYR A 62 7.44 -3.80 -10.85
C TYR A 62 6.69 -5.00 -11.44
N LEU A 63 7.15 -5.53 -12.58
CA LEU A 63 6.42 -6.56 -13.33
C LEU A 63 6.86 -7.99 -12.99
N ASP A 64 8.01 -8.19 -12.33
CA ASP A 64 8.50 -9.52 -11.99
C ASP A 64 8.65 -9.66 -10.47
N TYR A 65 9.68 -9.01 -9.88
CA TYR A 65 9.99 -9.16 -8.45
C TYR A 65 8.85 -8.69 -7.52
N ARG A 66 8.07 -7.70 -7.93
CA ARG A 66 6.94 -7.14 -7.17
C ARG A 66 5.62 -7.18 -7.93
N LEU A 67 5.45 -8.18 -8.81
CA LEU A 67 4.25 -8.36 -9.66
C LEU A 67 2.93 -8.13 -8.90
N LEU A 68 2.78 -8.70 -7.71
CA LEU A 68 1.53 -8.63 -6.94
C LEU A 68 1.16 -7.20 -6.53
N ASP A 69 2.14 -6.36 -6.21
CA ASP A 69 1.92 -4.97 -5.80
C ASP A 69 1.32 -4.17 -6.97
N SER A 70 1.93 -4.28 -8.16
CA SER A 70 1.45 -3.61 -9.38
C SER A 70 0.12 -4.16 -9.92
N ILE A 71 -0.14 -5.46 -9.77
CA ILE A 71 -1.46 -6.05 -10.10
C ILE A 71 -2.55 -5.50 -9.18
N PHE A 72 -2.28 -5.38 -7.88
CA PHE A 72 -3.27 -4.84 -6.94
C PHE A 72 -3.49 -3.34 -7.13
N GLU A 73 -2.45 -2.56 -7.43
CA GLU A 73 -2.60 -1.14 -7.81
C GLU A 73 -3.52 -0.99 -9.04
N SER A 74 -3.27 -1.79 -10.09
CA SER A 74 -4.07 -1.74 -11.32
C SER A 74 -5.50 -2.22 -11.09
N SER A 75 -5.70 -3.24 -10.25
CA SER A 75 -7.02 -3.75 -9.88
C SER A 75 -7.82 -2.73 -9.08
N LEU A 76 -7.18 -2.04 -8.14
CA LEU A 76 -7.81 -0.96 -7.37
C LEU A 76 -8.25 0.18 -8.29
N LEU A 77 -7.40 0.54 -9.25
CA LEU A 77 -7.73 1.56 -10.26
C LEU A 77 -8.94 1.14 -11.11
N LEU A 78 -8.98 -0.12 -11.56
CA LEU A 78 -10.11 -0.66 -12.31
C LEU A 78 -11.42 -0.61 -11.51
N VAL A 79 -11.40 -1.07 -10.25
CA VAL A 79 -12.56 -1.05 -9.36
C VAL A 79 -13.03 0.39 -9.10
N THR A 80 -12.08 1.32 -8.94
CA THR A 80 -12.38 2.75 -8.74
C THR A 80 -13.10 3.34 -9.95
N ILE A 81 -12.58 3.10 -11.16
CA ILE A 81 -13.21 3.57 -12.39
C ILE A 81 -14.59 2.93 -12.58
N ALA A 82 -14.72 1.63 -12.35
CA ALA A 82 -16.02 0.94 -12.43
C ALA A 82 -17.05 1.53 -11.46
N GLY A 83 -16.62 1.85 -10.23
CA GLY A 83 -17.46 2.51 -9.22
C GLY A 83 -17.92 3.91 -9.65
N VAL A 84 -17.00 4.73 -10.16
CA VAL A 84 -17.32 6.08 -10.66
C VAL A 84 -18.31 6.03 -11.83
N LEU A 85 -18.09 5.13 -12.79
CA LEU A 85 -19.00 4.96 -13.93
C LEU A 85 -20.40 4.51 -13.50
N HIS A 86 -20.48 3.62 -12.51
CA HIS A 86 -21.76 3.14 -11.98
C HIS A 86 -22.55 4.28 -11.32
N ILE A 87 -21.89 5.10 -10.51
CA ILE A 87 -22.50 6.25 -9.84
C ILE A 87 -22.94 7.29 -10.88
N SER A 88 -22.06 7.65 -11.81
CA SER A 88 -22.36 8.64 -12.86
C SER A 88 -23.57 8.24 -13.71
N LYS A 89 -23.69 6.96 -14.08
CA LYS A 89 -24.85 6.48 -14.85
C LYS A 89 -26.15 6.46 -14.04
N SER A 90 -26.07 6.31 -12.72
CA SER A 90 -27.25 6.31 -11.86
C SER A 90 -27.84 7.72 -11.67
N GLU A 91 -27.01 8.77 -11.68
CA GLU A 91 -27.47 10.16 -11.63
C GLU A 91 -28.22 10.58 -12.89
N ASP A 92 -27.78 10.13 -14.08
CA ASP A 92 -28.45 10.43 -15.36
C ASP A 92 -29.84 9.78 -15.51
N SER A 93 -30.22 8.87 -14.62
CA SER A 93 -31.53 8.18 -14.64
C SER A 93 -32.57 8.80 -13.71
N ILE A 94 -32.22 9.90 -13.03
CA ILE A 94 -33.13 10.71 -12.21
C ILE A 94 -33.50 11.97 -13.01
N ASP A 95 -34.14 11.75 -14.16
CA ASP A 95 -34.96 12.72 -14.91
C ASP A 95 -36.19 11.98 -15.45
#